data_AF-A0A7S2FAS6-F1
#
_entry.id   AF-A0A7S2FAS6-F1
#
_cell.length_a   1.000
_cell.length_b   1.000
_cell.length_c   1.000
_cell.angle_alpha   90.00
_cell.angle_beta   90.00
_cell.angle_gamma   90.00
#
_symmetry.space_group_name_H-M   'P 1'
#
loop_
_entity.id
_entity.type
_entity.pdbx_description
1 polymer ?
#
loop_
_entity_poly.entity_id
_entity_poly.type
_entity_poly.pdbx_seq_one_letter_code
_entity_poly.pdbx_strand_id
1 'polypeptide(L)'
;AAAAPLAATLALLDNASLGPGSWLVAPVNPVVYCVLLVLVQMAMGLLAHHGGKGGANGSAEGSPAGLGHLLALGLHATMVLGTARVAAGTLSAELSMSGISVRWGDPLFATASLLTALLVVVSAAELVCASEAAAPAKAPTNGCSDATGAETAEAAPQEAPGIASYAKAIVAPVHSLILGLLIVHVQSQASGDFGAPTSLASFAALPFQYGFILAAVGVGLQVAALAVGALGDAAPALDGTGTLRWQQETGPAAALRKATLACLLSGLFLGWAGLGVGLWAVLGLTLGPCCYVLLPAEARAVCGSIACEVCSAAGEAAEGLSSFVQAYVKQRQYEQEVLHARKADEMAAQVERELGGDAKGGKALKGLKTKAAAPAEVKTSKAKTSPSKPKRR
;
A
#
# COMPACT_ATOMS: atom_id res chain seq x y z
N ALA A 1 -16.03 -8.80 -14.86
CA ALA A 1 -15.71 -9.05 -13.43
C ALA A 1 -14.65 -8.08 -12.88
N ALA A 2 -13.51 -7.87 -13.55
CA ALA A 2 -12.42 -7.00 -13.04
C ALA A 2 -12.75 -5.49 -12.95
N ALA A 3 -13.76 -5.02 -13.69
CA ALA A 3 -14.18 -3.62 -13.72
C ALA A 3 -14.69 -3.06 -12.37
N ALA A 4 -15.43 -3.88 -11.62
CA ALA A 4 -16.09 -3.45 -10.39
C ALA A 4 -15.09 -3.08 -9.26
N PRO A 5 -14.10 -3.93 -8.92
CA PRO A 5 -13.10 -3.56 -7.91
C PRO A 5 -12.28 -2.35 -8.35
N LEU A 6 -11.98 -2.19 -9.64
CA LEU A 6 -11.24 -1.04 -10.16
C LEU A 6 -12.03 0.27 -10.04
N ALA A 7 -13.32 0.24 -10.38
CA ALA A 7 -14.22 1.37 -10.19
C ALA A 7 -14.35 1.75 -8.70
N ALA A 8 -14.44 0.76 -7.81
CA ALA A 8 -14.48 0.99 -6.36
C ALA A 8 -13.17 1.60 -5.83
N THR A 9 -12.00 1.11 -6.27
CA THR A 9 -10.72 1.69 -5.87
C THR A 9 -10.55 3.13 -6.38
N LEU A 10 -10.97 3.42 -7.61
CA LEU A 10 -10.97 4.78 -8.16
C LEU A 10 -11.91 5.71 -7.38
N ALA A 11 -13.09 5.21 -6.97
CA ALA A 11 -14.02 5.97 -6.15
C ALA A 11 -13.41 6.37 -4.80
N LEU A 12 -12.74 5.42 -4.14
CA LEU A 12 -12.09 5.67 -2.86
C LEU A 12 -10.89 6.62 -3.01
N LEU A 13 -10.11 6.48 -4.08
CA LEU A 13 -9.00 7.40 -4.37
C LEU A 13 -9.49 8.81 -4.67
N ASP A 14 -10.54 8.98 -5.48
CA ASP A 14 -11.10 10.29 -5.80
C ASP A 14 -11.67 11.00 -4.56
N ASN A 15 -12.34 10.25 -3.68
CA ASN A 15 -12.81 10.77 -2.40
C ASN A 15 -11.65 11.15 -1.46
N ALA A 16 -10.54 10.42 -1.50
CA ALA A 16 -9.36 10.72 -0.70
C ALA A 16 -8.55 11.92 -1.24
N SER A 17 -8.44 12.10 -2.56
CA SER A 17 -7.71 13.25 -3.16
C SER A 17 -8.45 14.57 -2.95
N LEU A 18 -9.74 14.57 -3.19
CA LEU A 18 -10.52 15.80 -3.33
C LEU A 18 -11.43 16.07 -2.12
N GLY A 19 -11.44 15.15 -1.16
CA GLY A 19 -12.36 15.16 -0.03
C GLY A 19 -13.80 14.82 -0.44
N PRO A 20 -14.74 14.87 0.52
CA PRO A 20 -16.15 14.65 0.23
C PRO A 20 -16.66 15.76 -0.70
N GLY A 21 -16.84 15.41 -1.97
CA GLY A 21 -17.34 16.33 -2.98
C GLY A 21 -18.75 16.83 -2.66
N SER A 22 -19.01 18.11 -2.93
CA SER A 22 -20.37 18.62 -2.94
C SER A 22 -21.20 17.92 -4.02
N TRP A 23 -22.46 17.60 -3.74
CA TRP A 23 -23.40 17.00 -4.69
C TRP A 23 -23.52 17.80 -6.01
N LEU A 24 -23.23 19.10 -5.96
CA LEU A 24 -23.17 19.98 -7.13
C LEU A 24 -22.08 19.60 -8.14
N VAL A 25 -21.03 18.91 -7.72
CA VAL A 25 -19.89 18.49 -8.56
C VAL A 25 -20.06 17.04 -9.06
N ALA A 26 -21.09 16.33 -8.59
CA ALA A 26 -21.35 14.93 -8.98
C ALA A 26 -21.40 14.69 -10.50
N PRO A 27 -22.00 15.58 -11.34
CA PRO A 27 -22.02 15.39 -12.79
C PRO A 27 -20.64 15.53 -13.46
N VAL A 28 -19.66 16.10 -12.77
CA VAL A 28 -18.29 16.25 -13.30
C VAL A 28 -17.37 15.15 -12.74
N ASN A 29 -17.90 14.30 -11.86
CA ASN A 29 -17.11 13.25 -11.24
C ASN A 29 -17.10 11.98 -12.12
N PRO A 30 -15.96 11.60 -12.71
CA PRO A 30 -15.83 10.40 -13.55
C PRO A 30 -16.24 9.11 -12.83
N VAL A 31 -16.13 9.07 -11.50
CA VAL A 31 -16.51 7.92 -10.67
C VAL A 31 -18.01 7.61 -10.79
N VAL A 32 -18.85 8.64 -10.84
CA VAL A 32 -20.31 8.47 -10.96
C VAL A 32 -20.65 7.76 -12.28
N TYR A 33 -19.97 8.15 -13.36
CA TYR A 33 -20.14 7.51 -14.67
C TYR A 33 -19.60 6.08 -14.68
N CYS A 34 -18.47 5.79 -14.04
CA CYS A 34 -17.97 4.42 -13.87
C CYS A 34 -19.01 3.52 -13.19
N VAL A 35 -19.59 3.98 -12.07
CA VAL A 35 -20.61 3.21 -11.32
C VAL A 35 -21.86 3.00 -12.18
N LEU A 36 -22.35 4.03 -12.85
CA LEU A 36 -23.50 3.92 -13.75
C LEU A 36 -23.25 2.93 -14.89
N LEU A 37 -22.08 2.98 -15.54
CA LEU A 37 -21.71 2.07 -16.63
C LEU A 37 -21.59 0.62 -16.14
N VAL A 38 -21.05 0.38 -14.94
CA VAL A 38 -21.00 -0.96 -14.33
C VAL A 38 -22.42 -1.47 -14.04
N LEU A 39 -23.31 -0.62 -13.50
CA LEU A 39 -24.70 -0.99 -13.25
C LEU A 39 -25.45 -1.32 -14.55
N VAL A 40 -25.24 -0.53 -15.60
CA VAL A 40 -25.82 -0.80 -16.94
C VAL A 40 -25.29 -2.13 -17.50
N GLN A 41 -23.99 -2.40 -17.40
CA GLN A 41 -23.41 -3.68 -17.83
C GLN A 41 -23.98 -4.87 -17.04
N MET A 42 -24.15 -4.74 -15.72
CA MET A 42 -24.75 -5.79 -14.90
C MET A 42 -26.23 -6.01 -15.26
N ALA A 43 -27.00 -4.94 -15.45
CA ALA A 43 -28.40 -5.03 -15.87
C ALA A 43 -28.53 -5.73 -17.24
N MET A 44 -27.67 -5.39 -18.19
CA MET A 44 -27.62 -6.05 -19.50
C MET A 44 -27.27 -7.54 -19.38
N GLY A 45 -26.29 -7.90 -18.55
CA GLY A 45 -25.93 -9.30 -18.31
C GLY A 45 -27.07 -10.11 -17.69
N LEU A 46 -27.79 -9.51 -16.73
CA LEU A 46 -28.97 -10.12 -16.11
C LEU A 46 -30.11 -10.29 -17.13
N LEU A 47 -30.38 -9.28 -17.97
CA LEU A 47 -31.38 -9.34 -19.03
C LEU A 47 -31.04 -10.40 -20.07
N ALA A 48 -29.77 -10.53 -20.48
CA ALA A 48 -29.33 -11.56 -21.40
C ALA A 48 -29.50 -12.98 -20.80
N HIS A 49 -29.18 -13.16 -19.52
CA HIS A 49 -29.33 -14.44 -18.84
C HIS A 49 -30.80 -14.86 -18.66
N HIS A 50 -31.70 -13.91 -18.40
CA HIS A 50 -33.14 -14.20 -18.25
C HIS A 50 -33.88 -14.28 -19.59
N GLY A 51 -33.44 -13.53 -20.61
CA GLY A 51 -34.01 -13.53 -21.95
C GLY A 51 -33.73 -14.80 -22.75
N GLY A 52 -32.64 -15.52 -22.46
CA GLY A 52 -32.25 -16.74 -23.18
C GLY A 52 -33.18 -17.96 -22.97
N LYS A 53 -34.14 -17.91 -22.06
CA LYS A 53 -35.08 -19.03 -21.80
C LYS A 53 -36.40 -18.95 -22.56
N GLY A 54 -36.68 -17.88 -23.30
CA GLY A 54 -37.99 -17.66 -23.92
C GLY A 54 -37.94 -17.29 -25.40
N GLY A 55 -38.25 -18.25 -26.28
CA GLY A 55 -38.85 -17.96 -27.59
C GLY A 55 -37.90 -17.87 -28.78
N ALA A 56 -37.86 -18.94 -29.57
CA ALA A 56 -37.01 -19.14 -30.75
C ALA A 56 -37.39 -18.35 -32.03
N ASN A 57 -38.27 -17.33 -31.99
CA ASN A 57 -38.93 -16.83 -33.22
C ASN A 57 -38.80 -15.32 -33.52
N GLY A 58 -37.87 -14.59 -32.90
CA GLY A 58 -37.70 -13.15 -33.15
C GLY A 58 -36.36 -12.78 -33.77
N SER A 59 -36.29 -12.68 -35.09
CA SER A 59 -35.13 -12.19 -35.84
C SER A 59 -34.99 -10.67 -35.68
N ALA A 60 -34.52 -10.20 -34.53
CA ALA A 60 -34.09 -8.82 -34.32
C ALA A 60 -32.56 -8.74 -34.47
N GLU A 61 -32.12 -8.30 -35.64
CA GLU A 61 -30.75 -8.29 -36.15
C GLU A 61 -29.85 -7.19 -35.52
N GLY A 62 -30.11 -6.81 -34.27
CA GLY A 62 -29.25 -5.89 -33.52
C GLY A 62 -28.18 -6.70 -32.79
N SER A 63 -26.97 -6.82 -33.36
CA SER A 63 -25.89 -7.61 -32.75
C SER A 63 -25.55 -7.08 -31.35
N PRO A 64 -25.87 -7.82 -30.27
CA PRO A 64 -25.61 -7.38 -28.89
C PRO A 64 -24.10 -7.21 -28.60
N ALA A 65 -23.24 -7.72 -29.48
CA ALA A 65 -21.79 -7.57 -29.41
C ALA A 65 -21.35 -6.10 -29.55
N GLY A 66 -22.00 -5.30 -30.40
CA GLY A 66 -21.62 -3.90 -30.62
C GLY A 66 -21.85 -3.01 -29.39
N LEU A 67 -22.97 -3.21 -28.70
CA LEU A 67 -23.30 -2.46 -27.49
C LEU A 67 -22.38 -2.83 -26.32
N GLY A 68 -22.02 -4.12 -26.19
CA GLY A 68 -21.05 -4.57 -25.20
C GLY A 68 -19.67 -3.93 -25.37
N HIS A 69 -19.19 -3.81 -26.61
CA HIS A 69 -17.91 -3.17 -26.89
C HIS A 69 -17.92 -1.66 -26.58
N LEU A 70 -18.99 -0.94 -26.97
CA LEU A 70 -19.15 0.48 -26.67
C LEU A 70 -19.21 0.74 -25.15
N LEU A 71 -19.91 -0.10 -24.39
CA LEU A 71 -19.96 0.02 -22.93
C LEU A 71 -18.60 -0.27 -22.29
N ALA A 72 -17.85 -1.25 -22.81
CA ALA A 72 -16.51 -1.54 -22.33
C ALA A 72 -15.55 -0.37 -22.61
N LEU A 73 -15.61 0.22 -23.79
CA LEU A 73 -14.79 1.36 -24.20
C LEU A 73 -15.13 2.62 -23.38
N GLY A 74 -16.43 2.90 -23.21
CA GLY A 74 -16.91 3.98 -22.35
C GLY A 74 -16.43 3.82 -20.91
N LEU A 75 -16.50 2.60 -20.37
CA LEU A 75 -16.02 2.29 -19.02
C LEU A 75 -14.51 2.55 -18.88
N HIS A 76 -13.70 2.08 -19.84
CA HIS A 76 -12.26 2.32 -19.81
C HIS A 76 -11.92 3.80 -19.95
N ALA A 77 -12.63 4.55 -20.82
CA ALA A 77 -12.46 5.99 -20.94
C ALA A 77 -12.76 6.71 -19.62
N THR A 78 -13.85 6.33 -18.93
CA THR A 78 -14.17 6.89 -17.60
C THR A 78 -13.14 6.52 -16.53
N MET A 79 -12.56 5.31 -16.60
CA MET A 79 -11.48 4.89 -15.70
C MET A 79 -10.19 5.68 -15.95
N VAL A 80 -9.80 5.90 -17.21
CA VAL A 80 -8.66 6.75 -17.58
C VAL A 80 -8.86 8.17 -17.08
N LEU A 81 -10.06 8.74 -17.28
CA LEU A 81 -10.38 10.09 -16.81
C LEU A 81 -10.36 10.17 -15.28
N GLY A 82 -10.87 9.15 -14.59
CA GLY A 82 -10.78 9.02 -13.13
C GLY A 82 -9.34 8.97 -12.63
N THR A 83 -8.50 8.13 -13.25
CA THR A 83 -7.06 8.07 -12.93
C THR A 83 -6.37 9.39 -13.17
N ALA A 84 -6.63 10.06 -14.31
CA ALA A 84 -6.04 11.35 -14.63
C ALA A 84 -6.45 12.43 -13.62
N ARG A 85 -7.72 12.42 -13.20
CA ARG A 85 -8.23 13.32 -12.16
C ARG A 85 -7.58 13.04 -10.80
N VAL A 86 -7.47 11.78 -10.39
CA VAL A 86 -6.77 11.39 -9.16
C VAL A 86 -5.31 11.83 -9.23
N ALA A 87 -4.62 11.60 -10.35
CA ALA A 87 -3.24 12.03 -10.57
C ALA A 87 -3.08 13.55 -10.51
N ALA A 88 -4.03 14.31 -11.07
CA ALA A 88 -4.03 15.77 -10.98
C ALA A 88 -4.24 16.28 -9.53
N GLY A 89 -5.00 15.55 -8.72
CA GLY A 89 -5.17 15.83 -7.29
C GLY A 89 -3.98 15.39 -6.42
N THR A 90 -3.23 14.36 -6.84
CA THR A 90 -2.07 13.83 -6.09
C THR A 90 -0.76 14.56 -6.43
N LEU A 91 -0.63 15.03 -7.67
CA LEU A 91 0.57 15.66 -8.21
C LEU A 91 0.32 17.16 -8.42
N SER A 92 0.87 17.99 -7.54
CA SER A 92 0.94 19.43 -7.78
C SER A 92 2.13 19.71 -8.69
N ALA A 93 1.89 19.75 -10.00
CA ALA A 93 2.85 20.27 -10.95
C ALA A 93 2.82 21.80 -10.91
N GLU A 94 3.80 22.41 -10.25
CA GLU A 94 3.99 23.85 -10.28
C GLU A 94 4.85 24.19 -11.52
N LEU A 95 4.20 24.76 -12.53
CA LEU A 95 4.87 25.31 -13.71
C LEU A 95 5.36 26.73 -13.36
N SER A 96 6.65 26.87 -13.11
CA SER A 96 7.30 28.17 -12.93
C SER A 96 8.03 28.59 -14.21
N MET A 97 8.20 29.89 -14.44
CA MET A 97 9.07 30.38 -15.51
C MET A 97 10.53 29.95 -15.33
N SER A 98 10.93 29.53 -14.13
CA SER A 98 12.24 28.97 -13.83
C SER A 98 12.35 27.45 -14.06
N GLY A 99 11.26 26.75 -14.37
CA GLY A 99 11.24 25.31 -14.60
C GLY A 99 9.96 24.60 -14.14
N ILE A 100 9.90 23.30 -14.39
CA ILE A 100 8.80 22.43 -13.97
C ILE A 100 9.21 21.79 -12.64
N SER A 101 8.55 22.17 -11.54
CA SER A 101 8.71 21.47 -10.26
C SER A 101 7.49 20.59 -10.00
N VAL A 102 7.70 19.29 -9.99
CA VAL A 102 6.67 18.32 -9.60
C VAL A 102 6.76 18.12 -8.10
N ARG A 103 5.80 18.69 -7.36
CA ARG A 103 5.68 18.43 -5.93
C ARG A 103 4.82 17.20 -5.74
N TRP A 104 5.46 16.11 -5.33
CA TRP A 104 4.78 14.89 -4.96
C TRP A 104 3.94 15.12 -3.70
N GLY A 105 2.67 14.72 -3.76
CA GLY A 105 1.81 14.64 -2.57
C GLY A 105 2.25 13.52 -1.62
N ASP A 106 1.34 13.08 -0.74
CA ASP A 106 1.60 11.97 0.17
C ASP A 106 2.08 10.72 -0.62
N PRO A 107 3.24 10.12 -0.27
CA PRO A 107 3.80 8.99 -1.00
C PRO A 107 2.89 7.76 -1.04
N LEU A 108 2.07 7.52 0.00
CA LEU A 108 1.11 6.41 0.03
C LEU A 108 0.04 6.60 -1.04
N PHE A 109 -0.48 7.81 -1.12
CA PHE A 109 -1.53 8.19 -2.06
C PHE A 109 -1.02 8.26 -3.50
N ALA A 110 0.19 8.80 -3.70
CA ALA A 110 0.86 8.79 -5.00
C ALA A 110 1.08 7.35 -5.50
N THR A 111 1.55 6.45 -4.64
CA THR A 111 1.77 5.03 -5.00
C THR A 111 0.45 4.35 -5.38
N ALA A 112 -0.62 4.58 -4.61
CA ALA A 112 -1.94 4.04 -4.91
C ALA A 112 -2.48 4.55 -6.26
N SER A 113 -2.24 5.82 -6.59
CA SER A 113 -2.60 6.39 -7.90
C SER A 113 -1.84 5.75 -9.06
N LEU A 114 -0.52 5.53 -8.91
CA LEU A 114 0.32 4.91 -9.94
C LEU A 114 -0.08 3.45 -10.20
N LEU A 115 -0.38 2.70 -9.15
CA LEU A 115 -0.89 1.33 -9.27
C LEU A 115 -2.25 1.26 -9.96
N THR A 116 -3.11 2.26 -9.70
CA THR A 116 -4.39 2.37 -10.39
C THR A 116 -4.21 2.69 -11.86
N ALA A 117 -3.25 3.58 -12.19
CA ALA A 117 -2.89 3.85 -13.58
C ALA A 117 -2.37 2.60 -14.29
N LEU A 118 -1.49 1.83 -13.63
CA LEU A 118 -0.99 0.56 -14.15
C LEU A 118 -2.13 -0.43 -14.44
N LEU A 119 -3.07 -0.58 -13.51
CA LEU A 119 -4.27 -1.40 -13.66
C LEU A 119 -5.11 -1.01 -14.89
N VAL A 120 -5.32 0.29 -15.07
CA VAL A 120 -6.08 0.83 -16.22
C VAL A 120 -5.34 0.57 -17.53
N VAL A 121 -4.01 0.78 -17.57
CA VAL A 121 -3.20 0.52 -18.77
C VAL A 121 -3.25 -0.94 -19.17
N VAL A 122 -3.12 -1.86 -18.20
CA VAL A 122 -3.16 -3.30 -18.46
C VAL A 122 -4.55 -3.74 -18.94
N SER A 123 -5.61 -3.20 -18.34
CA SER A 123 -6.99 -3.47 -18.78
C SER A 123 -7.28 -2.91 -20.18
N ALA A 124 -6.77 -1.72 -20.50
CA ALA A 124 -6.90 -1.13 -21.83
C ALA A 124 -6.13 -1.93 -22.89
N ALA A 125 -4.93 -2.41 -22.56
CA ALA A 125 -4.15 -3.27 -23.45
C ALA A 125 -4.89 -4.58 -23.77
N GLU A 126 -5.53 -5.21 -22.78
CA GLU A 126 -6.38 -6.39 -23.00
C GLU A 126 -7.50 -6.09 -24.01
N LEU A 127 -8.15 -4.94 -23.89
CA LEU A 127 -9.27 -4.56 -24.76
C LEU A 127 -8.82 -4.34 -26.20
N VAL A 128 -7.64 -3.72 -26.40
CA VAL A 128 -7.04 -3.54 -27.73
C VAL A 128 -6.68 -4.90 -28.34
N CYS A 129 -5.98 -5.77 -27.59
CA CYS A 129 -5.59 -7.08 -28.09
C CYS A 129 -6.80 -7.99 -28.38
N ALA A 130 -7.85 -7.94 -27.54
CA ALA A 130 -9.08 -8.70 -27.77
C ALA A 130 -9.83 -8.22 -29.02
N SER A 131 -9.77 -6.92 -29.32
CA SER A 131 -10.36 -6.36 -30.54
C SER A 131 -9.67 -6.86 -31.81
N GLU A 132 -8.35 -7.03 -31.78
CA GLU A 132 -7.57 -7.56 -32.90
C GLU A 132 -7.81 -9.06 -33.12
N ALA A 133 -7.91 -9.84 -32.03
CA ALA A 133 -8.22 -11.27 -32.10
C ALA A 133 -9.64 -11.58 -32.57
N ALA A 134 -10.58 -10.65 -32.38
CA ALA A 134 -11.96 -10.77 -32.85
C ALA A 134 -12.13 -10.44 -34.34
N ALA A 135 -11.06 -10.02 -35.04
CA ALA A 135 -11.09 -9.92 -36.50
C ALA A 135 -11.42 -11.31 -37.07
N PRO A 136 -12.38 -11.43 -38.00
CA PRO A 136 -12.87 -12.72 -38.46
C PRO A 136 -11.70 -13.50 -39.04
N ALA A 137 -11.28 -14.54 -38.31
CA ALA A 137 -10.39 -15.56 -38.85
C ALA A 137 -10.99 -15.94 -40.19
N LYS A 138 -10.25 -15.68 -41.29
CA LYS A 138 -10.68 -16.03 -42.64
C LYS A 138 -11.29 -17.42 -42.57
N ALA A 139 -12.59 -17.50 -42.85
CA ALA A 139 -13.35 -18.74 -42.78
C ALA A 139 -12.49 -19.85 -43.40
N PRO A 140 -12.26 -20.98 -42.69
CA PRO A 140 -11.50 -22.07 -43.23
C PRO A 140 -12.13 -22.41 -44.56
N THR A 141 -11.43 -22.10 -45.65
CA THR A 141 -11.84 -22.49 -47.00
C THR A 141 -11.98 -24.00 -46.95
N ASN A 142 -13.21 -24.49 -47.07
CA ASN A 142 -13.61 -25.89 -47.02
C ASN A 142 -12.70 -26.76 -47.90
N GLY A 143 -11.57 -27.19 -47.35
CA GLY A 143 -10.70 -28.21 -47.91
C GLY A 143 -11.19 -29.53 -47.34
N CYS A 144 -12.07 -30.19 -48.09
CA CYS A 144 -12.47 -31.57 -47.84
C CYS A 144 -11.21 -32.44 -47.98
N SER A 145 -10.59 -32.79 -46.86
CA SER A 145 -9.56 -33.81 -46.79
C SER A 145 -10.17 -35.01 -46.09
N ASP A 146 -10.50 -36.02 -46.89
CA ASP A 146 -11.08 -37.27 -46.44
C ASP A 146 -10.21 -37.91 -45.35
N ALA A 147 -10.89 -38.23 -44.25
CA ALA A 147 -10.35 -38.96 -43.13
C ALA A 147 -10.14 -40.44 -43.51
N THR A 148 -8.98 -40.99 -43.16
CA THR A 148 -8.85 -42.39 -42.75
C THR A 148 -7.51 -42.58 -42.05
N GLY A 149 -7.51 -42.60 -40.72
CA GLY A 149 -6.29 -42.98 -39.98
C GLY A 149 -6.26 -42.59 -38.51
N ALA A 150 -6.77 -43.50 -37.67
CA ALA A 150 -6.30 -43.83 -36.33
C ALA A 150 -6.18 -42.71 -35.26
N GLU A 151 -7.10 -42.80 -34.31
CA GLU A 151 -7.17 -42.15 -33.01
C GLU A 151 -5.91 -42.40 -32.16
N THR A 152 -5.03 -41.41 -32.11
CA THR A 152 -4.28 -41.11 -30.89
C THR A 152 -4.73 -39.73 -30.45
N ALA A 153 -5.46 -39.66 -29.34
CA ALA A 153 -5.81 -38.41 -28.68
C ALA A 153 -4.54 -37.79 -28.09
N GLU A 154 -3.67 -37.30 -28.96
CA GLU A 154 -2.58 -36.41 -28.62
C GLU A 154 -3.24 -35.18 -28.00
N ALA A 155 -3.04 -34.98 -26.69
CA ALA A 155 -3.57 -33.84 -25.97
C ALA A 155 -3.21 -32.59 -26.76
N ALA A 156 -4.23 -31.92 -27.31
CA ALA A 156 -4.05 -30.76 -28.15
C ALA A 156 -3.03 -29.82 -27.48
N PRO A 157 -1.96 -29.39 -28.18
CA PRO A 157 -0.92 -28.59 -27.59
C PRO A 157 -1.57 -27.39 -26.91
N GLN A 158 -1.48 -27.37 -25.58
CA GLN A 158 -2.10 -26.36 -24.76
C GLN A 158 -1.45 -25.04 -25.14
N GLU A 159 -2.16 -24.21 -25.90
CA GLU A 159 -1.62 -22.92 -26.37
C GLU A 159 -1.08 -22.15 -25.17
N ALA A 160 0.20 -21.79 -25.25
CA ALA A 160 0.85 -21.09 -24.17
C ALA A 160 0.07 -19.79 -23.88
N PRO A 161 -0.24 -19.49 -22.61
CA PRO A 161 -1.00 -18.31 -22.27
C PRO A 161 -0.28 -17.06 -22.78
N GLY A 162 -1.01 -16.20 -23.51
CA GLY A 162 -0.44 -14.98 -24.09
C GLY A 162 0.01 -13.98 -23.01
N ILE A 163 0.87 -13.04 -23.41
CA ILE A 163 1.45 -11.98 -22.54
C ILE A 163 0.37 -11.21 -21.78
N ALA A 164 -0.80 -10.97 -22.40
CA ALA A 164 -1.93 -10.31 -21.75
C ALA A 164 -2.44 -11.10 -20.52
N SER A 165 -2.47 -12.43 -20.59
CA SER A 165 -2.87 -13.28 -19.46
C SER A 165 -1.87 -13.17 -18.31
N TYR A 166 -0.58 -13.07 -18.62
CA TYR A 166 0.47 -12.89 -17.62
C TYR A 166 0.37 -11.52 -16.94
N ALA A 167 0.18 -10.44 -17.71
CA ALA A 167 -0.04 -9.11 -17.17
C ALA A 167 -1.26 -9.07 -16.24
N LYS A 168 -2.35 -9.73 -16.62
CA LYS A 168 -3.55 -9.83 -15.78
C LYS A 168 -3.29 -10.52 -14.45
N ALA A 169 -2.57 -11.65 -14.47
CA ALA A 169 -2.27 -12.40 -13.26
C ALA A 169 -1.38 -11.59 -12.29
N ILE A 170 -0.38 -10.88 -12.80
CA ILE A 170 0.52 -10.02 -12.02
C ILE A 170 -0.25 -8.87 -11.35
N VAL A 171 -1.22 -8.29 -12.07
CA VAL A 171 -1.91 -7.08 -11.62
C VAL A 171 -3.20 -7.40 -10.85
N ALA A 172 -3.71 -8.63 -10.90
CA ALA A 172 -4.86 -9.08 -10.10
C ALA A 172 -4.81 -8.67 -8.60
N PRO A 173 -3.69 -8.87 -7.85
CA PRO A 173 -3.61 -8.49 -6.44
C PRO A 173 -3.50 -6.98 -6.18
N VAL A 174 -3.31 -6.14 -7.21
CA VAL A 174 -3.03 -4.70 -7.06
C VAL A 174 -4.20 -3.95 -6.43
N HIS A 175 -5.44 -4.39 -6.66
CA HIS A 175 -6.63 -3.79 -6.03
C HIS A 175 -6.57 -3.85 -4.50
N SER A 176 -6.18 -5.01 -3.96
CA SER A 176 -6.02 -5.19 -2.52
C SER A 176 -4.89 -4.33 -1.96
N LEU A 177 -3.83 -4.13 -2.75
CA LEU A 177 -2.68 -3.31 -2.37
C LEU A 177 -3.04 -1.82 -2.35
N ILE A 178 -3.82 -1.34 -3.33
CA ILE A 178 -4.36 0.02 -3.35
C ILE A 178 -5.25 0.28 -2.13
N LEU A 179 -6.13 -0.67 -1.79
CA LEU A 179 -6.96 -0.58 -0.59
C LEU A 179 -6.11 -0.53 0.69
N GLY A 180 -5.06 -1.34 0.78
CA GLY A 180 -4.11 -1.31 1.89
C GLY A 180 -3.42 0.06 2.04
N LEU A 181 -2.92 0.62 0.94
CA LEU A 181 -2.31 1.96 0.92
C LEU A 181 -3.28 3.04 1.37
N LEU A 182 -4.53 3.00 0.92
CA LEU A 182 -5.57 3.92 1.31
C LEU A 182 -5.92 3.82 2.80
N ILE A 183 -6.04 2.61 3.34
CA ILE A 183 -6.31 2.40 4.76
C ILE A 183 -5.19 2.98 5.62
N VAL A 184 -3.93 2.70 5.28
CA VAL A 184 -2.77 3.25 6.00
C VAL A 184 -2.74 4.77 5.92
N HIS A 185 -3.07 5.35 4.76
CA HIS A 185 -3.16 6.80 4.59
C HIS A 185 -4.27 7.44 5.45
N VAL A 186 -5.46 6.85 5.49
CA VAL A 186 -6.56 7.36 6.33
C VAL A 186 -6.20 7.27 7.82
N GLN A 187 -5.56 6.16 8.23
CA GLN A 187 -5.10 5.99 9.61
C GLN A 187 -3.99 6.99 9.98
N SER A 188 -3.06 7.27 9.07
CA SER A 188 -1.98 8.23 9.32
C SER A 188 -2.54 9.66 9.49
N GLN A 189 -3.51 10.06 8.68
CA GLN A 189 -4.18 11.36 8.82
C GLN A 189 -4.93 11.46 10.16
N ALA A 190 -5.67 10.43 10.57
CA ALA A 190 -6.40 10.42 11.84
C ALA A 190 -5.47 10.56 13.06
N SER A 191 -4.21 10.12 12.94
CA SER A 191 -3.21 10.24 14.01
C SER A 191 -2.50 11.60 14.07
N GLY A 192 -2.59 12.41 13.00
CA GLY A 192 -1.86 13.68 12.86
C GLY A 192 -2.33 14.81 13.78
N ASP A 193 -3.57 14.76 14.29
CA ASP A 193 -4.13 15.78 15.18
C ASP A 193 -3.64 15.70 16.64
N PHE A 194 -2.98 14.60 17.02
CA PHE A 194 -2.29 14.52 18.32
C PHE A 194 -0.91 15.15 18.19
N GLY A 195 -0.87 16.48 18.27
CA GLY A 195 0.33 17.30 18.15
C GLY A 195 1.43 16.97 19.17
N ALA A 196 2.24 15.95 18.88
CA ALA A 196 3.63 15.82 19.30
C ALA A 196 4.31 14.66 18.54
N PRO A 197 5.38 14.89 17.76
CA PRO A 197 6.17 13.84 17.10
C PRO A 197 7.12 13.13 18.08
N THR A 198 6.66 12.76 19.28
CA THR A 198 7.56 12.39 20.40
C THR A 198 7.59 10.91 20.76
N SER A 199 6.84 10.04 20.10
CA SER A 199 6.85 8.62 20.46
C SER A 199 7.75 7.79 19.53
N LEU A 200 8.71 7.05 20.11
CA LEU A 200 9.48 6.00 19.44
C LEU A 200 8.60 5.01 18.67
N ALA A 201 7.34 4.85 19.08
CA ALA A 201 6.35 4.04 18.39
C ALA A 201 6.10 4.54 16.96
N SER A 202 6.11 5.85 16.72
CA SER A 202 5.97 6.42 15.37
C SER A 202 7.15 6.06 14.46
N PHE A 203 8.38 6.06 15.00
CA PHE A 203 9.57 5.66 14.25
C PHE A 203 9.59 4.14 13.99
N ALA A 204 9.24 3.33 14.99
CA ALA A 204 9.11 1.89 14.85
C ALA A 204 7.97 1.49 13.89
N ALA A 205 6.95 2.34 13.73
CA ALA A 205 5.84 2.14 12.79
C ALA A 205 6.21 2.43 11.33
N LEU A 206 7.27 3.22 11.06
CA LEU A 206 7.67 3.61 9.70
C LEU A 206 7.82 2.41 8.74
N PRO A 207 8.60 1.35 9.02
CA PRO A 207 8.75 0.23 8.08
C PRO A 207 7.42 -0.45 7.74
N PHE A 208 6.47 -0.45 8.67
CA PHE A 208 5.14 -0.99 8.46
C PHE A 208 4.28 -0.09 7.58
N GLN A 209 4.41 1.23 7.72
CA GLN A 209 3.74 2.22 6.85
C GLN A 209 4.23 2.12 5.39
N TYR A 210 5.53 1.86 5.19
CA TYR A 210 6.11 1.72 3.85
C TYR A 210 6.01 0.30 3.27
N GLY A 211 5.47 -0.67 4.01
CA GLY A 211 5.38 -2.06 3.56
C GLY A 211 4.60 -2.22 2.25
N PHE A 212 3.41 -1.59 2.15
CA PHE A 212 2.65 -1.64 0.89
C PHE A 212 3.35 -0.92 -0.26
N ILE A 213 4.14 0.13 0.00
CA ILE A 213 4.95 0.79 -1.03
C ILE A 213 6.02 -0.18 -1.54
N LEU A 214 6.69 -0.93 -0.65
CA LEU A 214 7.66 -1.94 -1.04
C LEU A 214 7.02 -3.07 -1.85
N ALA A 215 5.81 -3.49 -1.50
CA ALA A 215 5.05 -4.46 -2.29
C ALA A 215 4.67 -3.90 -3.68
N ALA A 216 4.30 -2.61 -3.77
CA ALA A 216 4.04 -1.93 -5.04
C ALA A 216 5.28 -1.90 -5.94
N VAL A 217 6.47 -1.66 -5.37
CA VAL A 217 7.75 -1.77 -6.08
C VAL A 217 7.94 -3.20 -6.62
N GLY A 218 7.62 -4.21 -5.82
CA GLY A 218 7.64 -5.61 -6.26
C GLY A 218 6.75 -5.86 -7.49
N VAL A 219 5.53 -5.33 -7.50
CA VAL A 219 4.63 -5.41 -8.68
C VAL A 219 5.23 -4.67 -9.88
N GLY A 220 5.77 -3.46 -9.67
CA GLY A 220 6.44 -2.70 -10.74
C GLY A 220 7.62 -3.45 -11.35
N LEU A 221 8.43 -4.12 -10.53
CA LEU A 221 9.52 -4.98 -10.99
C LEU A 221 9.01 -6.18 -11.78
N GLN A 222 7.88 -6.81 -11.40
CA GLN A 222 7.28 -7.89 -12.20
C GLN A 222 6.82 -7.42 -13.58
N VAL A 223 6.16 -6.26 -13.65
CA VAL A 223 5.70 -5.69 -14.93
C VAL A 223 6.90 -5.31 -15.80
N ALA A 224 7.92 -4.68 -15.22
CA ALA A 224 9.15 -4.37 -15.95
C ALA A 224 9.83 -5.65 -16.46
N ALA A 225 9.89 -6.70 -15.66
CA ALA A 225 10.46 -7.97 -16.07
C ALA A 225 9.62 -8.68 -17.14
N LEU A 226 8.29 -8.56 -17.10
CA LEU A 226 7.41 -9.03 -18.18
C LEU A 226 7.69 -8.29 -19.48
N ALA A 227 7.84 -6.96 -19.43
CA ALA A 227 8.13 -6.14 -20.59
C ALA A 227 9.50 -6.49 -21.20
N VAL A 228 10.52 -6.70 -20.38
CA VAL A 228 11.84 -7.18 -20.83
C VAL A 228 11.73 -8.57 -21.43
N GLY A 229 10.96 -9.47 -20.82
CA GLY A 229 10.72 -10.82 -21.34
C GLY A 229 10.00 -10.81 -22.68
N ALA A 230 9.03 -9.91 -22.87
CA ALA A 230 8.29 -9.74 -24.12
C ALA A 230 9.14 -9.19 -25.28
N LEU A 231 10.25 -8.51 -24.97
CA LEU A 231 11.24 -8.09 -25.98
C LEU A 231 12.18 -9.24 -26.39
N GLY A 232 12.20 -10.36 -25.66
CA GLY A 232 12.92 -11.56 -26.02
C GLY A 232 12.01 -12.63 -26.64
N ASP A 233 12.62 -13.65 -27.25
CA ASP A 233 11.88 -14.73 -27.92
C ASP A 233 11.26 -15.77 -26.96
N ALA A 234 11.59 -15.68 -25.66
CA ALA A 234 11.15 -16.66 -24.66
C ALA A 234 10.19 -16.03 -23.64
N ALA A 235 8.91 -16.36 -23.77
CA ALA A 235 7.90 -15.97 -22.79
C ALA A 235 8.17 -16.63 -21.43
N PRO A 236 8.26 -15.85 -20.32
CA PRO A 236 8.41 -16.42 -18.99
C PRO A 236 7.15 -17.16 -18.54
N ALA A 237 7.31 -18.25 -17.80
CA ALA A 237 6.19 -18.95 -17.17
C ALA A 237 5.83 -18.28 -15.83
N LEU A 238 4.60 -18.47 -15.33
CA LEU A 238 4.27 -18.11 -13.94
C LEU A 238 4.55 -19.28 -13.01
N ASP A 239 5.07 -18.99 -11.82
CA ASP A 239 5.11 -19.95 -10.72
C ASP A 239 3.81 -19.95 -9.90
N GLY A 240 3.72 -20.86 -8.93
CA GLY A 240 2.57 -20.95 -8.02
C GLY A 240 2.36 -19.73 -7.12
N THR A 241 3.31 -18.79 -7.08
CA THR A 241 3.16 -17.51 -6.37
C THR A 241 2.69 -16.37 -7.28
N GLY A 242 2.42 -16.67 -8.56
CA GLY A 242 2.04 -15.67 -9.55
C GLY A 242 3.20 -14.78 -9.99
N THR A 243 4.45 -15.20 -9.78
CA THR A 243 5.64 -14.45 -10.22
C THR A 243 6.27 -15.08 -11.45
N LEU A 244 6.96 -14.26 -12.24
CA LEU A 244 7.61 -14.71 -13.46
C LEU A 244 8.80 -15.63 -13.16
N ARG A 245 8.86 -16.75 -13.87
CA ARG A 245 9.90 -17.77 -13.82
C ARG A 245 10.49 -17.96 -15.22
N TRP A 246 11.76 -17.59 -15.37
CA TRP A 246 12.53 -17.86 -16.58
C TRP A 246 13.08 -19.29 -16.55
N GLN A 247 13.21 -19.89 -17.73
CA GLN A 247 13.69 -21.25 -17.90
C GLN A 247 15.17 -21.41 -17.49
N GLN A 248 15.98 -20.36 -17.65
CA GLN A 248 17.31 -20.24 -17.04
C GLN A 248 17.23 -19.37 -15.79
N GLU A 249 17.41 -19.99 -14.62
CA GLU A 249 17.49 -19.30 -13.32
C GLU A 249 18.92 -18.82 -13.00
N THR A 250 19.72 -18.48 -14.00
CA THR A 250 21.07 -17.92 -13.82
C THR A 250 21.15 -16.48 -14.30
N GLY A 251 22.04 -15.70 -13.68
CA GLY A 251 22.31 -14.32 -14.10
C GLY A 251 21.28 -13.27 -13.62
N PRO A 252 21.12 -12.15 -14.36
CA PRO A 252 20.39 -10.98 -13.89
C PRO A 252 18.89 -11.21 -13.75
N ALA A 253 18.29 -12.11 -14.55
CA ALA A 253 16.87 -12.45 -14.44
C ALA A 253 16.54 -13.14 -13.11
N ALA A 254 17.43 -14.02 -12.64
CA ALA A 254 17.29 -14.68 -11.35
C ALA A 254 17.44 -13.70 -10.17
N ALA A 255 18.37 -12.75 -10.27
CA ALA A 255 18.53 -11.69 -9.29
C ALA A 255 17.30 -10.78 -9.25
N LEU A 256 16.77 -10.39 -10.41
CA LEU A 256 15.56 -9.58 -10.53
C LEU A 256 14.35 -10.29 -9.92
N ARG A 257 14.15 -11.59 -10.18
CA ARG A 257 13.09 -12.38 -9.57
C ARG A 257 13.23 -12.47 -8.05
N LYS A 258 14.44 -12.71 -7.53
CA LYS A 258 14.69 -12.74 -6.08
C LYS A 258 14.41 -11.39 -5.43
N ALA A 259 14.86 -10.29 -6.04
CA ALA A 259 14.59 -8.93 -5.56
C ALA A 259 13.10 -8.63 -5.57
N THR A 260 12.41 -9.04 -6.63
CA THR A 260 10.96 -8.91 -6.79
C THR A 260 10.20 -9.66 -5.70
N LEU A 261 10.51 -10.95 -5.48
CA LEU A 261 9.91 -11.76 -4.42
C LEU A 261 10.23 -11.19 -3.05
N ALA A 262 11.46 -10.74 -2.81
CA ALA A 262 11.84 -10.10 -1.56
C ALA A 262 10.99 -8.85 -1.32
N CYS A 263 10.88 -7.95 -2.29
CA CYS A 263 10.08 -6.72 -2.17
C CYS A 263 8.59 -7.05 -1.97
N LEU A 264 8.04 -7.98 -2.76
CA LEU A 264 6.63 -8.34 -2.73
C LEU A 264 6.26 -9.00 -1.39
N LEU A 265 7.00 -10.03 -0.98
CA LEU A 265 6.71 -10.78 0.25
C LEU A 265 7.00 -9.96 1.50
N SER A 266 8.16 -9.30 1.59
CA SER A 266 8.48 -8.47 2.76
C SER A 266 7.59 -7.24 2.82
N GLY A 267 7.28 -6.61 1.69
CA GLY A 267 6.37 -5.48 1.63
C GLY A 267 4.95 -5.85 2.03
N LEU A 268 4.42 -6.96 1.52
CA LEU A 268 3.10 -7.46 1.92
C LEU A 268 3.07 -7.78 3.40
N PHE A 269 4.07 -8.49 3.91
CA PHE A 269 4.19 -8.82 5.32
C PHE A 269 4.24 -7.57 6.22
N LEU A 270 5.12 -6.61 5.90
CA LEU A 270 5.25 -5.36 6.64
C LEU A 270 3.98 -4.50 6.55
N GLY A 271 3.37 -4.40 5.37
CA GLY A 271 2.14 -3.63 5.16
C GLY A 271 0.98 -4.24 5.93
N TRP A 272 0.83 -5.57 5.88
CA TRP A 272 -0.14 -6.30 6.67
C TRP A 272 0.08 -6.12 8.17
N ALA A 273 1.30 -6.27 8.66
CA ALA A 273 1.62 -5.99 10.07
C ALA A 273 1.31 -4.53 10.45
N GLY A 274 1.44 -3.59 9.50
CA GLY A 274 1.12 -2.17 9.64
C GLY A 274 -0.36 -1.82 9.72
N LEU A 275 -1.27 -2.72 9.31
CA LEU A 275 -2.72 -2.50 9.46
C LEU A 275 -3.17 -2.51 10.94
N GLY A 276 -2.27 -2.87 11.86
CA GLY A 276 -2.44 -2.75 13.29
C GLY A 276 -2.92 -4.04 13.96
N VAL A 277 -2.53 -4.18 15.23
CA VAL A 277 -2.82 -5.38 16.06
C VAL A 277 -4.33 -5.61 16.21
N GLY A 278 -5.14 -4.54 16.22
CA GLY A 278 -6.60 -4.65 16.35
C GLY A 278 -7.25 -5.38 15.16
N LEU A 279 -6.86 -5.07 13.92
CA LEU A 279 -7.37 -5.76 12.75
C LEU A 279 -6.95 -7.25 12.77
N TRP A 280 -5.70 -7.51 13.11
CA TRP A 280 -5.18 -8.86 13.25
C TRP A 280 -5.84 -9.67 14.35
N ALA A 281 -6.17 -9.07 15.49
CA ALA A 281 -6.92 -9.73 16.54
C ALA A 281 -8.30 -10.13 16.02
N VAL A 282 -9.01 -9.23 15.34
CA VAL A 282 -10.35 -9.52 14.79
C VAL A 282 -10.29 -10.57 13.70
N LEU A 283 -9.44 -10.41 12.68
CA LEU A 283 -9.30 -11.36 11.58
C LEU A 283 -8.74 -12.70 12.07
N GLY A 284 -7.71 -12.69 12.90
CA GLY A 284 -7.08 -13.88 13.45
C GLY A 284 -8.03 -14.69 14.32
N LEU A 285 -8.83 -14.04 15.17
CA LEU A 285 -9.80 -14.73 16.02
C LEU A 285 -11.01 -15.27 15.24
N THR A 286 -11.38 -14.64 14.13
CA THR A 286 -12.56 -15.04 13.34
C THR A 286 -12.21 -15.98 12.18
N LEU A 287 -11.34 -15.53 11.27
CA LEU A 287 -10.91 -16.29 10.08
C LEU A 287 -9.86 -17.35 10.40
N GLY A 288 -8.99 -17.11 11.39
CA GLY A 288 -7.91 -18.05 11.75
C GLY A 288 -8.43 -19.46 12.03
N PRO A 289 -9.39 -19.65 12.96
CA PRO A 289 -9.98 -20.96 13.23
C PRO A 289 -10.66 -21.57 11.99
N CYS A 290 -11.38 -20.76 11.22
CA CYS A 290 -12.06 -21.22 10.00
C CYS A 290 -11.05 -21.76 8.97
N CYS A 291 -9.99 -21.00 8.69
CA CYS A 291 -8.91 -21.41 7.78
C CYS A 291 -8.16 -22.64 8.31
N TYR A 292 -7.90 -22.70 9.62
CA TYR A 292 -7.21 -23.83 10.23
C TYR A 292 -8.01 -25.14 10.10
N VAL A 293 -9.33 -25.08 10.29
CA VAL A 293 -10.21 -26.24 10.12
C VAL A 293 -10.28 -26.68 8.65
N LEU A 294 -10.19 -25.76 7.69
CA LEU A 294 -10.23 -26.09 6.26
C LEU A 294 -8.90 -26.65 5.72
N LEU A 295 -7.78 -26.43 6.40
CA LEU A 295 -6.49 -26.96 5.99
C LEU A 295 -6.44 -28.49 6.14
N PRO A 296 -5.77 -29.22 5.22
CA PRO A 296 -5.50 -30.64 5.38
C PRO A 296 -4.61 -30.89 6.61
N ALA A 297 -4.73 -32.07 7.22
CA ALA A 297 -4.06 -32.39 8.50
C ALA A 297 -2.54 -32.18 8.47
N GLU A 298 -1.90 -32.49 7.33
CA GLU A 298 -0.47 -32.27 7.10
C GLU A 298 -0.10 -30.77 7.17
N ALA A 299 -0.90 -29.91 6.55
CA ALA A 299 -0.69 -28.46 6.59
C ALA A 299 -0.99 -27.88 7.97
N ARG A 300 -1.94 -28.44 8.73
CA ARG A 300 -2.25 -27.98 10.10
C ARG A 300 -1.06 -28.14 11.04
N ALA A 301 -0.30 -29.23 10.92
CA ALA A 301 0.89 -29.46 11.74
C ALA A 301 1.99 -28.42 11.43
N VAL A 302 2.23 -28.16 10.14
CA VAL A 302 3.19 -27.15 9.68
C VAL A 302 2.75 -25.74 10.08
N CYS A 303 1.47 -25.41 9.95
CA CYS A 303 0.95 -24.12 10.42
C CYS A 303 1.10 -23.97 11.94
N GLY A 304 0.91 -25.04 12.71
CA GLY A 304 1.13 -25.05 14.15
C GLY A 304 2.58 -24.76 14.53
N SER A 305 3.55 -25.38 13.84
CA SER A 305 4.98 -25.12 14.07
C SER A 305 5.36 -23.70 13.68
N ILE A 306 4.93 -23.23 12.50
CA ILE A 306 5.17 -21.85 12.04
C ILE A 306 4.56 -20.85 13.03
N ALA A 307 3.33 -21.08 13.49
CA ALA A 307 2.68 -20.20 14.47
C ALA A 307 3.48 -20.14 15.78
N CYS A 308 3.99 -21.28 16.24
CA CYS A 308 4.82 -21.34 17.44
C CYS A 308 6.13 -20.57 17.26
N GLU A 309 6.83 -20.78 16.13
CA GLU A 309 8.08 -20.08 15.79
C GLU A 309 7.88 -18.57 15.64
N VAL A 310 6.78 -18.16 14.99
CA VAL A 310 6.44 -16.74 14.85
C VAL A 310 6.11 -16.12 16.20
N CYS A 311 5.39 -16.83 17.08
CA CYS A 311 5.09 -16.34 18.42
C CYS A 311 6.35 -16.19 19.27
N SER A 312 7.28 -17.16 19.21
CA SER A 312 8.56 -17.05 19.92
C SER A 312 9.41 -15.91 19.36
N ALA A 313 9.53 -15.81 18.04
CA ALA A 313 10.30 -14.74 17.39
C ALA A 313 9.70 -13.36 17.69
N ALA A 314 8.36 -13.24 17.74
CA ALA A 314 7.69 -12.01 18.13
C ALA A 314 7.96 -11.65 19.60
N GLY A 315 8.00 -12.64 20.49
CA GLY A 315 8.39 -12.46 21.89
C GLY A 315 9.82 -11.92 22.02
N GLU A 316 10.78 -12.55 21.34
CA GLU A 316 12.18 -12.10 21.31
C GLU A 316 12.33 -10.70 20.70
N ALA A 317 11.62 -10.41 19.61
CA ALA A 317 11.62 -9.09 18.99
C ALA A 317 11.02 -8.03 19.91
N ALA A 318 9.96 -8.35 20.66
CA ALA A 318 9.35 -7.45 21.63
C ALA A 318 10.29 -7.16 22.80
N GLU A 319 11.01 -8.16 23.31
CA GLU A 319 12.05 -7.99 24.33
C GLU A 319 13.22 -7.13 23.81
N GLY A 320 13.68 -7.40 22.59
CA GLY A 320 14.70 -6.62 21.91
C GLY A 320 14.30 -5.16 21.73
N LEU A 321 13.08 -4.91 21.24
CA LEU A 321 12.53 -3.57 21.06
C LEU A 321 12.38 -2.85 22.41
N SER A 322 11.89 -3.54 23.44
CA SER A 322 11.80 -3.00 24.81
C SER A 322 13.17 -2.56 25.33
N SER A 323 14.20 -3.38 25.15
CA SER A 323 15.57 -3.07 25.58
C SER A 323 16.14 -1.84 24.84
N PHE A 324 15.91 -1.75 23.52
CA PHE A 324 16.33 -0.63 22.69
C PHE A 324 15.61 0.66 23.09
N VAL A 325 14.29 0.60 23.29
CA VAL A 325 13.48 1.72 23.78
C VAL A 325 13.99 2.20 25.13
N GLN A 326 14.30 1.29 26.05
CA GLN A 326 14.83 1.65 27.36
C GLN A 326 16.21 2.32 27.26
N ALA A 327 17.09 1.82 26.39
CA ALA A 327 18.40 2.42 26.13
C ALA A 327 18.27 3.82 25.51
N TYR A 328 17.38 3.99 24.53
CA TYR A 328 17.13 5.28 23.88
C TYR A 328 16.52 6.30 24.84
N VAL A 329 15.54 5.91 25.65
CA VAL A 329 14.94 6.81 26.66
C VAL A 329 15.99 7.28 27.65
N LYS A 330 16.89 6.40 28.10
CA LYS A 330 18.03 6.79 28.95
C LYS A 330 18.97 7.76 28.23
N GLN A 331 19.26 7.53 26.95
CA GLN A 331 20.09 8.44 26.15
C GLN A 331 19.43 9.83 26.03
N ARG A 332 18.12 9.90 25.77
CA ARG A 332 17.38 11.17 25.70
C ARG A 332 17.31 11.90 27.04
N GLN A 333 17.14 11.17 28.14
CA GLN A 333 17.19 11.75 29.48
C GLN A 333 18.56 12.37 29.74
N TYR A 334 19.64 11.68 29.40
CA TYR A 334 21.00 12.22 29.53
C TYR A 334 21.22 13.46 28.67
N GLU A 335 20.78 13.46 27.40
CA GLU A 335 20.85 14.64 26.53
C GLU A 335 20.08 15.83 27.11
N GLN A 336 18.89 15.60 27.66
CA GLN A 336 18.09 16.64 28.31
C GLN A 336 18.76 17.16 29.58
N GLU A 337 19.30 16.28 30.43
CA GLU A 337 20.05 16.64 31.63
C GLU A 337 21.26 17.50 31.30
N VAL A 338 22.02 17.16 30.25
CA VAL A 338 23.16 17.96 29.77
C VAL A 338 22.70 19.33 29.26
N LEU A 339 21.59 19.39 28.52
CA LEU A 339 21.04 20.67 28.06
C LEU A 339 20.55 21.54 29.23
N HIS A 340 19.94 20.95 30.24
CA HIS A 340 19.50 21.66 31.45
C HIS A 340 20.68 22.14 32.29
N ALA A 341 21.71 21.32 32.47
CA ALA A 341 22.94 21.70 33.16
C ALA A 341 23.63 22.86 32.44
N ARG A 342 23.78 22.77 31.11
CA ARG A 342 24.38 23.84 30.30
C ARG A 342 23.58 25.15 30.39
N LYS A 343 22.25 25.08 30.34
CA LYS A 343 21.40 26.28 30.52
C LYS A 343 21.54 26.87 31.92
N ALA A 344 21.65 26.04 32.95
CA ALA A 344 21.87 26.49 34.32
C ALA A 344 23.23 27.19 34.46
N ASP A 345 24.29 26.65 33.85
CA ASP A 345 25.62 27.27 33.84
C ASP A 345 25.62 28.61 33.08
N GLU A 346 24.94 28.68 31.93
CA GLU A 346 24.78 29.91 31.16
C GLU A 346 24.01 30.99 31.95
N MET A 347 22.93 30.61 32.66
CA MET A 347 22.19 31.54 33.53
C MET A 347 23.02 31.99 34.74
N ALA A 348 23.78 31.09 35.38
CA ALA A 348 24.64 31.43 36.50
C ALA A 348 25.74 32.44 36.07
N ALA A 349 26.37 32.21 34.92
CA ALA A 349 27.36 33.13 34.35
C ALA A 349 26.75 34.51 33.99
N GLN A 350 25.48 34.55 33.59
CA GLN A 350 24.77 35.81 33.31
C GLN A 350 24.51 36.60 34.60
N VAL A 351 24.07 35.93 35.67
CA VAL A 351 23.85 36.56 36.99
C VAL A 351 25.15 37.13 37.58
N GLU A 352 26.29 36.43 37.44
CA GLU A 352 27.58 36.94 37.89
C GLU A 352 28.04 38.19 37.12
N ARG A 353 27.76 38.26 35.81
CA ARG A 353 28.07 39.45 35.00
C ARG A 353 27.20 40.65 35.40
N GLU A 354 25.92 40.44 35.69
CA GLU A 354 25.01 41.50 36.14
C GLU A 354 25.41 42.02 37.52
N LEU A 355 25.76 41.14 38.47
CA LEU A 355 26.19 41.54 39.82
C LEU A 355 27.58 42.18 39.86
N GLY A 356 28.51 41.76 38.99
CA GLY A 356 29.86 42.33 38.90
C GLY A 356 29.93 43.71 38.24
N GLY A 357 28.95 44.05 37.39
CA GLY A 357 28.88 45.33 36.67
C GLY A 357 28.53 46.54 37.56
N ASP A 358 27.70 46.33 38.59
CA ASP A 358 27.20 47.42 39.45
C ASP A 358 28.15 47.82 40.59
N ALA A 359 29.22 47.05 40.83
CA ALA A 359 30.17 47.32 41.92
C ALA A 359 31.04 48.58 41.71
N LYS A 360 31.00 49.23 40.55
CA LYS A 360 31.72 50.50 40.27
C LYS A 360 30.83 51.76 40.36
N GLY A 361 29.56 51.64 40.72
CA GLY A 361 28.58 52.74 40.69
C GLY A 361 27.98 53.15 42.04
N GLY A 362 28.70 53.05 43.14
CA GLY A 362 28.22 53.48 44.46
C GLY A 362 28.12 55.00 44.65
N LYS A 363 27.03 55.61 44.19
CA LYS A 363 26.40 56.75 44.89
C LYS A 363 25.28 56.19 45.77
N ALA A 364 25.43 56.37 47.08
CA ALA A 364 24.55 55.84 48.11
C ALA A 364 23.09 56.27 47.93
N LEU A 365 22.21 55.32 47.61
CA LEU A 365 20.76 55.50 47.70
C LEU A 365 20.26 54.85 48.99
N LYS A 366 20.17 55.68 50.03
CA LYS A 366 19.45 55.38 51.28
C LYS A 366 17.97 55.27 50.97
N GLY A 367 17.39 54.09 51.21
CA GLY A 367 15.99 53.95 51.56
C GLY A 367 15.08 53.39 50.46
N LEU A 368 15.15 52.08 50.22
CA LEU A 368 13.96 51.32 49.83
C LEU A 368 13.81 50.12 50.77
N LYS A 369 12.90 50.27 51.73
CA LYS A 369 12.28 49.14 52.44
C LYS A 369 11.36 48.47 51.44
N THR A 370 11.81 47.41 50.79
CA THR A 370 10.92 46.51 50.05
C THR A 370 10.99 45.14 50.70
N LYS A 371 9.84 44.79 51.27
CA LYS A 371 9.47 43.55 51.95
C LYS A 371 9.91 42.35 51.11
N ALA A 372 10.92 41.63 51.58
CA ALA A 372 11.35 40.36 51.00
C ALA A 372 10.18 39.37 51.06
N ALA A 373 9.66 38.98 49.90
CA ALA A 373 8.86 37.78 49.76
C ALA A 373 9.83 36.60 49.89
N ALA A 374 9.64 35.79 50.93
CA ALA A 374 10.44 34.61 51.20
C ALA A 374 10.45 33.66 49.99
N PRO A 375 11.61 33.11 49.60
CA PRO A 375 11.63 32.03 48.63
C PRO A 375 10.90 30.82 49.24
N ALA A 376 9.92 30.30 48.53
CA ALA A 376 9.25 29.07 48.90
C ALA A 376 10.29 27.96 49.01
N GLU A 377 10.44 27.41 50.22
CA GLU A 377 11.20 26.19 50.49
C GLU A 377 10.71 25.08 49.58
N VAL A 378 11.45 24.81 48.50
CA VAL A 378 11.33 23.55 47.78
C VAL A 378 11.94 22.49 48.69
N LYS A 379 11.09 21.82 49.46
CA LYS A 379 11.41 20.60 50.21
C LYS A 379 11.96 19.56 49.24
N THR A 380 13.28 19.47 49.14
CA THR A 380 13.97 18.31 48.60
C THR A 380 13.80 17.16 49.58
N SER A 381 12.81 16.30 49.31
CA SER A 381 12.65 15.03 50.01
C SER A 381 13.87 14.15 49.74
N LYS A 382 14.76 14.11 50.73
CA LYS A 382 15.94 13.25 50.81
C LYS A 382 15.50 11.79 50.65
N ALA A 383 15.67 11.23 49.45
CA ALA A 383 15.45 9.82 49.18
C ALA A 383 16.47 9.00 49.99
N LYS A 384 15.95 8.20 50.92
CA LYS A 384 16.69 7.31 51.79
C LYS A 384 17.12 6.07 51.00
N THR A 385 18.26 6.15 50.32
CA THR A 385 18.92 4.97 49.73
C THR A 385 19.39 4.05 50.86
N SER A 386 18.71 2.92 51.01
CA SER A 386 19.10 1.85 51.92
C SER A 386 20.12 0.94 51.22
N PRO A 387 21.26 0.59 51.84
CA PRO A 387 22.21 -0.35 51.25
C PRO A 387 21.70 -1.78 51.45
N SER A 388 21.25 -2.44 50.37
CA SER A 388 20.97 -3.87 50.37
C SER A 388 22.28 -4.66 50.36
N LYS A 389 22.52 -5.44 51.42
CA LYS A 389 23.60 -6.43 51.53
C LYS A 389 23.63 -7.39 50.32
N PRO A 390 24.80 -7.76 49.80
CA PRO A 390 24.91 -8.85 48.84
C PRO A 390 24.72 -10.19 49.56
N LYS A 391 23.75 -10.99 49.11
CA LYS A 391 23.54 -12.37 49.55
C LYS A 391 24.36 -13.27 48.64
N ARG A 392 25.48 -13.77 49.15
CA ARG A 392 26.28 -14.85 48.53
C ARG A 392 25.40 -16.10 48.41
N ARG A 393 25.34 -16.69 47.23
CA ARG A 393 25.15 -18.13 47.03
C ARG A 393 26.19 -18.60 46.04
#